data_AF-A0A949Y636-F1
#
_entry.id   AF-A0A949Y636-F1
#
_cell.length_a   1.000
_cell.length_b   1.000
_cell.length_c   1.000
_cell.angle_alpha   90.00
_cell.angle_beta   90.00
_cell.angle_gamma   90.00
#
_symmetry.space_group_name_H-M   'P 1'
#
loop_
_entity.id
_entity.type
_entity.pdbx_description
1 polymer ?
#
loop_
_entity_poly.entity_id
_entity_poly.type
_entity_poly.pdbx_seq_one_letter_code
_entity_poly.pdbx_strand_id
1 'polypeptide(L)' 'KPIECVDIPVEVAAERAIASGLPEALVKSLAELWVQVRKESYTFQTNEVERLTGQPAQTFETWCREHRSAFI' A
#
# COMPACT_ATOMS: atom_id res chain seq x y z
N LYS A 1 -5.15 -12.45 -15.17
CA LYS A 1 -6.16 -13.06 -14.29
C LYS A 1 -6.79 -11.95 -13.45
N PRO A 2 -8.10 -11.94 -13.18
CA PRO A 2 -8.68 -10.96 -12.26
C PRO A 2 -8.08 -11.15 -10.85
N ILE A 3 -7.76 -10.04 -10.18
CA ILE A 3 -7.30 -9.99 -8.79
C ILE A 3 -8.40 -9.31 -7.98
N GLU A 4 -8.87 -9.98 -6.94
CA GLU A 4 -9.90 -9.46 -6.05
C GLU A 4 -9.26 -8.95 -4.76
N CYS A 5 -9.63 -7.73 -4.36
CA CYS A 5 -9.25 -7.17 -3.06
C CYS A 5 -10.37 -7.48 -2.07
N VAL A 6 -10.07 -8.24 -1.02
CA VAL A 6 -11.05 -8.64 0.00
C VAL A 6 -10.66 -8.02 1.34
N ASP A 7 -11.60 -7.31 1.95
CA ASP A 7 -11.41 -6.77 3.29
C ASP A 7 -11.40 -7.88 4.34
N ILE A 8 -10.34 -7.90 5.14
CA ILE A 8 -10.19 -8.78 6.30
C ILE A 8 -10.01 -7.93 7.56
N PRO A 9 -10.30 -8.42 8.77
CA PRO A 9 -9.95 -7.71 10.00
C PRO A 9 -8.45 -7.38 10.07
N VAL A 10 -8.09 -6.26 10.72
CA VAL A 10 -6.69 -5.81 10.80
C VAL A 10 -5.84 -6.80 11.59
N GLU A 11 -6.44 -7.44 12.59
CA GLU A 11 -5.84 -8.47 13.43
C GLU A 11 -5.44 -9.69 12.57
N VAL A 12 -6.33 -10.12 11.67
CA VAL A 12 -6.06 -11.21 10.72
C VAL A 12 -4.96 -10.83 9.73
N ALA A 13 -4.92 -9.57 9.27
CA ALA A 13 -3.84 -9.09 8.42
C ALA A 13 -2.48 -9.09 9.15
N ALA A 14 -2.46 -8.68 10.42
CA ALA A 14 -1.28 -8.66 11.26
C ALA A 14 -0.73 -10.08 11.51
N GLU A 15 -1.60 -11.03 11.87
CA GLU A 15 -1.22 -12.44 12.06
C GLU A 15 -0.60 -13.03 10.78
N ARG A 16 -1.21 -12.76 9.62
CA ARG A 16 -0.69 -13.21 8.32
C ARG A 16 0.67 -12.59 7.99
N ALA A 17 0.88 -11.31 8.31
CA ALA A 17 2.15 -10.62 8.08
C ALA A 17 3.28 -11.20 8.95
N ILE A 18 3.01 -11.51 10.22
CA ILE A 18 3.97 -12.18 11.10
C ILE A 18 4.28 -13.59 10.55
N ALA A 19 3.25 -14.34 10.17
CA ALA A 19 3.41 -15.68 9.59
C ALA A 19 4.20 -15.66 8.27
N SER A 20 4.16 -14.55 7.52
CA SER A 20 4.99 -14.37 6.31
C SER A 20 6.42 -13.90 6.59
N GLY A 21 6.82 -13.77 7.86
CA GLY A 21 8.18 -13.45 8.29
C GLY A 21 8.44 -11.98 8.61
N LEU A 22 7.41 -11.12 8.72
CA LEU A 22 7.63 -9.74 9.16
C LEU A 22 7.88 -9.68 10.68
N PRO A 23 8.83 -8.84 11.16
CA PRO A 23 9.07 -8.65 12.58
C PRO A 23 7.83 -8.09 13.32
N GLU A 24 7.51 -8.62 14.49
CA GLU A 24 6.33 -8.22 15.27
C GLU A 24 6.26 -6.71 15.55
N ALA A 25 7.40 -6.09 15.88
CA ALA A 25 7.48 -4.66 16.14
C ALA A 25 7.08 -3.82 14.91
N LEU A 26 7.44 -4.27 13.70
CA LEU A 26 7.02 -3.64 12.46
C LEU A 26 5.53 -3.85 12.21
N VAL A 27 5.03 -5.06 12.44
CA VAL A 27 3.62 -5.40 12.21
C VAL A 27 2.71 -4.59 13.13
N LYS A 28 3.12 -4.31 14.36
CA LYS A 28 2.37 -3.44 15.27
C LYS A 28 2.12 -2.05 14.66
N SER A 29 3.17 -1.42 14.12
CA SER A 29 3.04 -0.11 13.45
C SER A 29 2.25 -0.19 12.14
N LEU A 30 2.38 -1.29 11.39
CA LEU A 30 1.58 -1.50 10.17
C LEU A 30 0.09 -1.66 10.47
N ALA A 31 -0.28 -2.35 11.54
CA ALA A 31 -1.67 -2.49 11.96
C ALA A 31 -2.30 -1.13 12.29
N GLU A 32 -1.59 -0.27 13.01
CA GLU A 32 -2.01 1.11 13.29
C GLU A 32 -2.19 1.91 11.99
N LEU A 33 -1.24 1.81 11.05
CA LEU A 33 -1.32 2.44 9.73
C LEU A 33 -2.55 1.96 8.94
N TRP A 34 -2.82 0.65 8.89
CA TRP A 34 -3.96 0.10 8.15
C TRP A 34 -5.31 0.57 8.69
N VAL A 35 -5.43 0.74 10.01
CA VAL A 35 -6.62 1.34 10.62
C VAL A 35 -6.83 2.77 10.12
N GLN A 36 -5.76 3.58 10.04
CA GLN A 36 -5.85 4.96 9.56
C GLN A 36 -6.14 5.05 8.05
N VAL A 37 -5.57 4.14 7.25
CA VAL A 37 -5.88 4.03 5.81
C VAL A 37 -7.36 3.74 5.60
N ARG A 38 -7.96 2.83 6.37
CA ARG A 38 -9.41 2.52 6.30
C ARG A 38 -10.31 3.67 6.71
N LYS A 39 -9.78 4.62 7.48
CA LYS A 39 -10.46 5.88 7.83
C LYS A 39 -10.20 6.99 6.80
N GLU A 40 -9.66 6.64 5.64
CA GLU A 40 -9.32 7.58 4.55
C GLU A 40 -8.40 8.74 4.99
N SER A 41 -7.61 8.52 6.04
CA SER A 41 -6.83 9.58 6.69
C SER A 41 -5.58 10.02 5.89
N TYR A 42 -5.32 9.40 4.73
CA TYR A 42 -4.16 9.67 3.86
C TYR A 42 -4.56 9.99 2.42
N THR A 43 -5.74 10.58 2.22
CA THR A 43 -6.24 10.97 0.89
C THR A 43 -5.74 12.34 0.42
N PHE A 44 -5.06 13.10 1.29
CA PHE A 44 -4.53 14.41 0.93
C PHE A 44 -3.42 14.30 -0.13
N GLN A 45 -3.59 15.04 -1.23
CA GLN A 45 -2.66 15.06 -2.35
C GLN A 45 -1.94 16.40 -2.43
N THR A 46 -0.69 16.36 -2.87
CA THR A 46 0.11 17.54 -3.17
C THR A 46 0.63 17.48 -4.60
N ASN A 47 1.10 18.62 -5.12
CA ASN A 47 1.79 18.71 -6.41
C ASN A 47 3.32 18.76 -6.25
N GLU A 48 3.86 18.34 -5.10
CA GLU A 48 5.27 18.51 -4.76
C GLU A 48 6.22 17.79 -5.71
N VAL A 49 5.84 16.60 -6.19
CA VAL A 49 6.64 15.86 -7.16
C VAL A 49 6.81 16.67 -8.45
N GLU A 50 5.72 17.21 -8.99
CA GLU A 50 5.76 18.04 -10.19
C GLU A 50 6.50 19.35 -9.95
N ARG A 51 6.22 20.01 -8.82
CA ARG A 51 6.86 21.28 -8.45
C ARG A 51 8.38 21.14 -8.32
N LEU A 52 8.87 20.03 -7.77
CA LEU A 52 10.29 19.82 -7.49
C LEU A 52 11.05 19.20 -8.67
N THR A 53 10.40 18.40 -9.50
CA THR A 53 11.07 17.65 -10.58
C THR A 53 10.75 18.15 -11.99
N GLY A 54 9.71 19.00 -12.14
CA GLY A 54 9.19 19.44 -13.43
C GLY A 54 8.45 18.35 -14.20
N GLN A 55 8.20 17.18 -13.59
CA GLN A 55 7.48 16.06 -14.18
C GLN A 55 6.33 15.63 -13.26
N PRO A 56 5.14 15.33 -13.79
CA PRO A 56 4.03 14.86 -12.97
C PRO A 56 4.37 13.56 -12.25
N ALA A 57 3.79 13.34 -11.06
CA ALA A 57 3.91 12.07 -10.36
C ALA A 57 3.39 10.91 -11.24
N GLN A 58 4.13 9.81 -11.29
CA GLN A 58 3.71 8.62 -12.02
C GLN A 58 2.42 8.06 -11.40
N THR A 59 1.48 7.62 -12.25
CA THR A 59 0.28 6.92 -11.79
C THR A 59 0.61 5.49 -11.38
N PHE A 60 -0.15 4.95 -10.43
CA PHE A 60 -0.03 3.55 -10.04
C PHE A 60 -0.32 2.59 -11.21
N GLU A 61 -1.22 2.96 -12.14
CA GLU A 61 -1.50 2.15 -13.32
C GLU A 61 -0.27 1.98 -14.23
N THR A 62 0.43 3.07 -14.52
CA THR A 62 1.65 3.02 -15.34
C THR A 62 2.70 2.15 -14.66
N TRP A 63 2.90 2.33 -13.35
CA TRP A 63 3.82 1.51 -12.57
C TRP A 63 3.48 0.01 -12.65
N CYS A 64 2.20 -0.36 -12.51
CA CYS A 64 1.74 -1.75 -12.63
C CYS A 64 2.03 -2.34 -14.01
N ARG A 65 1.87 -1.57 -15.10
CA ARG A 65 2.17 -2.03 -16.46
C ARG A 65 3.66 -2.31 -16.66
N GLU A 66 4.51 -1.49 -16.07
CA GLU A 66 5.97 -1.62 -16.09
C GLU A 66 6.45 -2.83 -15.27
N HIS A 67 5.84 -3.10 -14.12
CA HIS A 67 6.28 -4.14 -13.18
C HIS A 67 5.48 -5.44 -13.27
N ARG A 68 4.62 -5.58 -14.28
CA ARG A 68 3.75 -6.75 -14.46
C ARG A 68 4.49 -8.09 -14.41
N SER A 69 5.76 -8.12 -14.84
CA SER A 69 6.59 -9.33 -14.88
C SER A 69 6.82 -9.99 -13.52
N ALA A 70 6.70 -9.23 -12.42
CA ALA A 70 6.81 -9.77 -11.07
C ALA A 70 5.55 -10.53 -10.61
N PHE A 71 4.46 -10.48 -11.37
CA PHE A 71 3.13 -10.99 -10.99
C PHE A 71 2.49 -11.90 -12.04
N ILE A 72 3.27 -12.37 -13.02
CA ILE A 72 2.81 -13.28 -14.09
C ILE A 72 2.71 -14.71 -13.57
#